data_AF-A0A7Y4ZF01-F1
#
_entry.id   AF-A0A7Y4ZF01-F1
#
_cell.length_a   1.000
_cell.length_b   1.000
_cell.length_c   1.000
_cell.angle_alpha   90.00
_cell.angle_beta   90.00
_cell.angle_gamma   90.00
#
_symmetry.space_group_name_H-M   'P 1'
#
loop_
_entity.id
_entity.type
_entity.pdbx_description
1 polymer ?
#
loop_
_entity_poly.entity_id
_entity_poly.type
_entity_poly.pdbx_seq_one_letter_code
_entity_poly.pdbx_strand_id
1 'polypeptide(L)'
;MNAIANDVVVWAAESDAAAPGLTLVPVERRLLVPPGDHAGFVDRVAALCEEHCIDVVIPTHDTELLPMCVERGRLERIGVGVMVGSMQTLLACLDRFEAIRQANGVIGVPDTKIFDGSFRPASEEFPVVVKPRRGGATMGGRVIWSTEDLDNLPRDPQTIAQEFLSGAEYSVDVLTNRHGELIDTVARQRLRVNPGVTITCDIAENDALAQAASAIATAIGLRGAANLRFRYDGNGSPRLLEVNAAVETREMWRMWLDELLGVELVSAADTGDGGEGGSMAAAE
;
A
#
# COMPACT_ATOMS: atom_id res chain seq x y z
N MET A 1 10.81 4.95 -27.42
CA MET A 1 12.01 4.38 -26.77
C MET A 1 11.49 3.30 -25.84
N ASN A 2 11.69 2.01 -26.14
CA ASN A 2 11.53 0.93 -25.15
C ASN A 2 12.66 -0.06 -25.43
N ALA A 3 13.77 0.12 -24.72
CA ALA A 3 14.96 -0.73 -24.79
C ALA A 3 15.17 -1.54 -23.50
N ILE A 4 14.26 -1.45 -22.51
CA ILE A 4 14.47 -1.98 -21.16
C ILE A 4 13.81 -3.36 -20.95
N ALA A 5 12.82 -3.73 -21.78
CA ALA A 5 12.00 -4.92 -21.58
C ALA A 5 12.74 -6.28 -21.65
N ASN A 6 14.00 -6.31 -22.14
CA ASN A 6 14.78 -7.55 -22.27
C ASN A 6 15.92 -7.72 -21.24
N ASP A 7 16.17 -6.74 -20.36
CA ASP A 7 17.37 -6.71 -19.51
C ASP A 7 17.10 -6.75 -17.99
N VAL A 8 15.87 -7.07 -17.56
CA VAL A 8 15.51 -7.05 -16.14
C VAL A 8 15.35 -8.46 -15.58
N VAL A 9 16.11 -8.77 -14.52
CA VAL A 9 16.04 -10.03 -13.79
C VAL A 9 15.39 -9.82 -12.43
N VAL A 10 14.22 -10.42 -12.22
CA VAL A 10 13.48 -10.33 -10.95
C VAL A 10 13.85 -11.49 -10.02
N TRP A 11 14.16 -11.14 -8.77
CA TRP A 11 14.34 -12.06 -7.65
C TRP A 11 13.24 -11.82 -6.62
N ALA A 12 12.81 -12.86 -5.91
CA ALA A 12 11.85 -12.73 -4.82
C ALA A 12 12.49 -13.22 -3.52
N ALA A 13 12.42 -12.42 -2.47
CA ALA A 13 12.91 -12.75 -1.15
C ALA A 13 11.75 -12.79 -0.15
N GLU A 14 11.67 -13.86 0.64
CA GLU A 14 10.62 -14.02 1.65
C GLU A 14 11.14 -14.65 2.93
N SER A 15 10.41 -14.45 4.03
CA SER A 15 10.72 -15.06 5.32
C SER A 15 10.15 -16.46 5.48
N ASP A 16 9.10 -16.78 4.73
CA ASP A 16 8.49 -18.10 4.66
C ASP A 16 8.72 -18.73 3.28
N ALA A 17 9.32 -19.92 3.24
CA ALA A 17 9.53 -20.67 2.01
C ALA A 17 8.21 -21.09 1.32
N ALA A 18 7.09 -21.10 2.05
CA ALA A 18 5.76 -21.38 1.53
C ALA A 18 5.03 -20.12 1.03
N ALA A 19 5.63 -18.93 1.14
CA ALA A 19 4.99 -17.69 0.73
C ALA A 19 4.64 -17.73 -0.76
N PRO A 20 3.38 -17.42 -1.14
CA PRO A 20 2.94 -17.50 -2.53
C PRO A 20 3.68 -16.52 -3.44
N GLY A 21 4.20 -15.40 -2.91
CA GLY A 21 4.98 -14.43 -3.68
C GLY A 21 6.22 -15.04 -4.34
N LEU A 22 6.83 -16.07 -3.75
CA LEU A 22 7.97 -16.78 -4.34
C LEU A 22 7.62 -17.51 -5.65
N THR A 23 6.34 -17.86 -5.85
CA THR A 23 5.88 -18.53 -7.08
C THR A 23 5.90 -17.64 -8.32
N LEU A 24 6.04 -16.32 -8.13
CA LEU A 24 6.12 -15.34 -9.22
C LEU A 24 7.47 -15.38 -9.95
N VAL A 25 8.46 -16.09 -9.42
CA VAL A 25 9.80 -16.26 -10.03
C VAL A 25 10.20 -17.74 -10.10
N PRO A 26 11.13 -18.10 -11.02
CA PRO A 26 11.73 -19.44 -11.07
C PRO A 26 12.37 -19.83 -9.72
N VAL A 27 12.48 -21.12 -9.46
CA VAL A 27 12.98 -21.66 -8.17
C VAL A 27 14.36 -21.13 -7.82
N GLU A 28 15.21 -20.95 -8.83
CA GLU A 28 16.59 -20.50 -8.71
C GLU A 28 16.70 -19.03 -8.30
N ARG A 29 15.59 -18.27 -8.35
CA ARG A 29 15.52 -16.84 -8.01
C ARG A 29 14.73 -16.55 -6.74
N ARG A 30 14.44 -17.59 -5.95
CA ARG A 30 13.76 -17.50 -4.66
C ARG A 30 14.78 -17.45 -3.55
N LEU A 31 14.72 -16.42 -2.73
CA LEU A 31 15.66 -16.17 -1.65
C LEU A 31 14.93 -16.21 -0.31
N LEU A 32 15.63 -16.67 0.73
CA LEU A 32 15.13 -16.60 2.11
C LEU A 32 15.86 -15.53 2.90
N VAL A 33 15.06 -14.70 3.58
CA VAL A 33 15.49 -13.60 4.45
C VAL A 33 14.82 -13.71 5.81
N PRO A 34 15.40 -13.20 6.90
CA PRO A 34 14.69 -13.05 8.16
C PRO A 34 13.46 -12.13 7.99
N PRO A 35 12.50 -12.14 8.93
CA PRO A 35 11.46 -11.10 9.00
C PRO A 35 12.07 -9.69 9.03
N GLY A 36 11.37 -8.71 8.45
CA GLY A 36 11.89 -7.34 8.31
C GLY A 36 12.29 -6.66 9.64
N ASP A 37 11.66 -7.02 10.75
CA ASP A 37 11.96 -6.52 12.10
C ASP A 37 13.10 -7.27 12.81
N HIS A 38 13.65 -8.32 12.19
CA HIS A 38 14.77 -9.06 12.71
C HIS A 38 16.09 -8.29 12.54
N ALA A 39 16.92 -8.24 13.58
CA ALA A 39 18.17 -7.46 13.60
C ALA A 39 19.14 -7.80 12.43
N GLY A 40 19.14 -9.05 11.97
CA GLY A 40 19.96 -9.51 10.84
C GLY A 40 19.32 -9.38 9.45
N PHE A 41 18.13 -8.79 9.33
CA PHE A 41 17.41 -8.71 8.05
C PHE A 41 18.24 -8.00 6.97
N VAL A 42 18.65 -6.76 7.23
CA VAL A 42 19.38 -5.95 6.25
C VAL A 42 20.73 -6.57 5.91
N ASP A 43 21.42 -7.17 6.88
CA ASP A 43 22.68 -7.87 6.63
C ASP A 43 22.51 -9.06 5.69
N ARG A 44 21.43 -9.84 5.87
CA ARG A 44 21.11 -10.92 4.95
C ARG A 44 20.78 -10.40 3.55
N VAL A 45 20.00 -9.33 3.46
CA VAL A 45 19.66 -8.68 2.17
C VAL A 45 20.93 -8.20 1.47
N ALA A 46 21.83 -7.51 2.18
CA ALA A 46 23.10 -7.03 1.61
C ALA A 46 23.96 -8.18 1.06
N ALA A 47 24.13 -9.26 1.84
CA ALA A 47 24.88 -10.44 1.41
C ALA A 47 24.28 -11.10 0.16
N LEU A 48 22.95 -11.19 0.08
CA LEU A 48 22.25 -11.72 -1.10
C LEU A 48 22.41 -10.81 -2.33
N CYS A 49 22.45 -9.49 -2.13
CA CYS A 49 22.68 -8.56 -3.23
C CYS A 49 24.08 -8.72 -3.82
N GLU A 50 25.10 -8.93 -2.98
CA GLU A 50 26.46 -9.22 -3.43
C GLU A 50 26.56 -10.60 -4.10
N GLU A 51 25.94 -11.63 -3.53
CA GLU A 51 25.95 -13.01 -4.05
C GLU A 51 25.33 -13.12 -5.46
N HIS A 52 24.25 -12.38 -5.70
CA HIS A 52 23.46 -12.49 -6.93
C HIS A 52 23.57 -11.29 -7.85
N CYS A 53 24.45 -10.33 -7.54
CA CYS A 53 24.61 -9.07 -8.27
C CYS A 53 23.27 -8.31 -8.43
N ILE A 54 22.54 -8.11 -7.33
CA ILE A 54 21.26 -7.39 -7.34
C ILE A 54 21.53 -5.88 -7.36
N ASP A 55 21.04 -5.20 -8.39
CA ASP A 55 21.23 -3.74 -8.53
C ASP A 55 20.25 -2.90 -7.70
N VAL A 56 19.05 -3.42 -7.45
CA VAL A 56 17.95 -2.68 -6.80
C VAL A 56 17.16 -3.57 -5.85
N VAL A 57 16.88 -3.07 -4.64
CA VAL A 57 15.98 -3.68 -3.66
C VAL A 57 14.72 -2.84 -3.48
N ILE A 58 13.57 -3.52 -3.48
CA ILE A 58 12.25 -2.94 -3.27
C ILE A 58 11.65 -3.61 -2.02
N PRO A 59 11.60 -2.94 -0.86
CA PRO A 59 10.89 -3.47 0.30
C PRO A 59 9.38 -3.43 0.04
N THR A 60 8.68 -4.49 0.43
CA THR A 60 7.26 -4.69 0.10
C THR A 60 6.38 -4.77 1.33
N HIS A 61 6.97 -4.90 2.52
CA HIS A 61 6.25 -4.97 3.78
C HIS A 61 6.62 -3.83 4.74
N ASP A 62 5.65 -3.35 5.53
CA ASP A 62 5.82 -2.20 6.45
C ASP A 62 7.02 -2.37 7.41
N THR A 63 7.27 -3.60 7.88
CA THR A 63 8.36 -3.90 8.81
C THR A 63 9.74 -3.79 8.18
N GLU A 64 9.84 -3.82 6.85
CA GLU A 64 11.09 -3.73 6.10
C GLU A 64 11.47 -2.27 5.81
N LEU A 65 10.47 -1.38 5.70
CA LEU A 65 10.66 -0.01 5.22
C LEU A 65 11.65 0.78 6.08
N LEU A 66 11.48 0.79 7.40
CA LEU A 66 12.36 1.55 8.29
C LEU A 66 13.79 0.99 8.35
N PRO A 67 14.01 -0.33 8.57
CA PRO A 67 15.36 -0.90 8.53
C PRO A 67 16.09 -0.61 7.21
N MET A 68 15.41 -0.78 6.07
CA MET A 68 15.99 -0.50 4.75
C MET A 68 16.27 0.99 4.55
N CYS A 69 15.40 1.88 5.05
CA CYS A 69 15.64 3.32 4.99
C CYS A 69 16.84 3.75 5.83
N VAL A 70 17.04 3.16 7.02
CA VAL A 70 18.19 3.45 7.89
C VAL A 70 19.49 3.03 7.20
N GLU A 71 19.50 1.85 6.61
CA GLU A 71 20.70 1.25 6.02
C GLU A 71 20.88 1.56 4.53
N ARG A 72 20.01 2.38 3.93
CA ARG A 72 20.05 2.73 2.51
C ARG A 72 21.45 3.18 2.07
N GLY A 73 22.08 4.08 2.82
CA GLY A 73 23.42 4.58 2.49
C GLY A 73 24.51 3.51 2.58
N ARG A 74 24.29 2.40 3.29
CA ARG A 74 25.20 1.24 3.29
C ARG A 74 25.02 0.40 2.03
N LEU A 75 23.79 0.12 1.65
CA LEU A 75 23.45 -0.62 0.42
C LEU A 75 23.90 0.16 -0.83
N GLU A 76 23.69 1.47 -0.87
CA GLU A 76 24.14 2.31 -1.99
C GLU A 76 25.66 2.30 -2.17
N ARG A 77 26.44 2.18 -1.08
CA ARG A 77 27.91 2.10 -1.14
C ARG A 77 28.43 0.79 -1.75
N ILE A 78 27.64 -0.28 -1.71
CA ILE A 78 27.95 -1.55 -2.38
C ILE A 78 27.31 -1.62 -3.77
N GLY A 79 26.77 -0.51 -4.29
CA GLY A 79 26.18 -0.42 -5.63
C GLY A 79 24.70 -0.80 -5.69
N VAL A 80 24.04 -1.03 -4.55
CA VAL A 80 22.64 -1.46 -4.49
C VAL A 80 21.73 -0.25 -4.26
N GLY A 81 20.87 0.05 -5.23
CA GLY A 81 19.80 1.04 -5.06
C GLY A 81 18.71 0.51 -4.13
N VAL A 82 18.17 1.36 -3.25
CA VAL A 82 17.05 0.99 -2.37
C VAL A 82 15.86 1.89 -2.66
N MET A 83 14.78 1.31 -3.14
CA MET A 83 13.57 2.05 -3.47
C MET A 83 12.66 2.15 -2.26
N VAL A 84 13.03 3.06 -1.37
CA VAL A 84 12.33 3.34 -0.13
C VAL A 84 12.15 4.85 0.05
N GLY A 85 11.01 5.23 0.64
CA GLY A 85 10.69 6.61 0.98
C GLY A 85 11.72 7.25 1.91
N SER A 86 11.64 8.57 2.09
CA SER A 86 12.46 9.25 3.09
C SER A 86 12.04 8.84 4.50
N MET A 87 12.97 8.88 5.47
CA MET A 87 12.65 8.62 6.88
C MET A 87 11.46 9.46 7.37
N GLN A 88 11.41 10.74 6.99
CA GLN A 88 10.31 11.63 7.34
C GLN A 88 8.97 11.14 6.77
N THR A 89 8.94 10.78 5.49
CA THR A 89 7.75 10.26 4.80
C THR A 89 7.29 8.95 5.45
N LEU A 90 8.20 8.01 5.69
CA LEU A 90 7.86 6.71 6.29
C LEU A 90 7.30 6.86 7.71
N LEU A 91 7.93 7.67 8.56
CA LEU A 91 7.45 7.91 9.91
C LEU A 91 6.07 8.58 9.93
N ALA A 92 5.76 9.41 8.93
CA ALA A 92 4.44 10.00 8.77
C ALA A 92 3.40 8.96 8.33
N CYS A 93 3.69 8.14 7.31
CA CYS A 93 2.76 7.13 6.80
C CYS A 93 2.49 6.00 7.80
N LEU A 94 3.52 5.54 8.53
CA LEU A 94 3.39 4.47 9.53
C LEU A 94 2.60 4.90 10.78
N ASP A 95 2.27 6.19 10.89
CA ASP A 95 1.47 6.77 11.95
C ASP A 95 0.17 7.34 11.38
N ARG A 96 -0.92 6.59 11.52
CA ARG A 96 -2.22 6.96 10.95
C ARG A 96 -2.68 8.35 11.36
N PHE A 97 -2.40 8.76 12.60
CA PHE A 97 -2.77 10.10 13.06
C PHE A 97 -1.99 11.18 12.31
N GLU A 98 -0.68 10.98 12.16
CA GLU A 98 0.19 11.93 11.47
C GLU A 98 -0.11 12.00 9.97
N ALA A 99 -0.36 10.85 9.32
CA ALA A 99 -0.78 10.80 7.92
C ALA A 99 -2.07 11.61 7.68
N ILE A 100 -3.08 11.43 8.54
CA ILE A 100 -4.33 12.20 8.48
C ILE A 100 -4.08 13.69 8.75
N ARG A 101 -3.24 14.02 9.73
CA ARG A 101 -2.90 15.40 10.08
C ARG A 101 -2.22 16.13 8.91
N GLN A 102 -1.32 15.48 8.18
CA GLN A 102 -0.63 16.06 7.02
C GLN A 102 -1.55 16.20 5.80
N ALA A 103 -2.51 15.29 5.64
CA ALA A 103 -3.50 15.38 4.58
C ALA A 103 -4.61 16.42 4.87
N ASN A 104 -4.79 16.79 6.13
CA ASN A 104 -5.78 17.80 6.52
C ASN A 104 -5.44 19.16 5.91
N GLY A 105 -6.37 19.74 5.15
CA GLY A 105 -6.17 20.96 4.37
C GLY A 105 -5.73 20.72 2.92
N VAL A 106 -5.35 19.49 2.57
CA VAL A 106 -5.18 19.04 1.17
C VAL A 106 -6.49 18.42 0.67
N ILE A 107 -7.07 17.54 1.49
CA ILE A 107 -8.39 16.94 1.28
C ILE A 107 -9.18 16.95 2.59
N GLY A 108 -10.48 16.69 2.48
CA GLY A 108 -11.28 16.30 3.63
C GLY A 108 -10.72 15.05 4.31
N VAL A 109 -10.67 15.08 5.64
CA VAL A 109 -10.36 13.92 6.49
C VAL A 109 -11.49 13.71 7.49
N PRO A 110 -11.73 12.47 7.96
CA PRO A 110 -12.67 12.25 9.07
C PRO A 110 -12.13 12.90 10.35
N ASP A 111 -13.02 13.35 11.26
CA ASP A 111 -12.52 13.83 12.56
C ASP A 111 -11.79 12.68 13.26
N THR A 112 -10.51 12.92 13.55
CA THR A 112 -9.60 11.90 14.07
C THR A 112 -8.86 12.50 15.24
N LYS A 113 -8.87 11.79 16.39
CA LYS A 113 -8.14 12.17 17.60
C LYS A 113 -7.33 10.99 18.11
N ILE A 114 -6.29 11.29 18.87
CA ILE A 114 -5.65 10.30 19.73
C ILE A 114 -6.68 9.88 20.80
N PHE A 115 -6.79 8.59 21.07
CA PHE A 115 -7.72 8.06 22.06
C PHE A 115 -7.08 8.03 23.47
N ASP A 116 -6.62 9.19 23.91
CA ASP A 116 -6.01 9.42 25.23
C ASP A 116 -7.04 9.76 26.32
N GLY A 117 -8.32 9.74 25.96
CA GLY A 117 -9.41 10.14 26.83
C GLY A 117 -9.86 11.58 26.66
N SER A 118 -9.30 12.38 25.75
CA SER A 118 -9.86 13.69 25.38
C SER A 118 -11.02 13.59 24.37
N PHE A 119 -11.05 12.52 23.57
CA PHE A 119 -12.12 12.27 22.60
C PHE A 119 -13.43 11.88 23.30
N ARG A 120 -14.46 12.73 23.16
CA ARG A 120 -15.80 12.57 23.74
C ARG A 120 -16.84 12.99 22.70
N PRO A 121 -17.19 12.10 21.76
CA PRO A 121 -18.24 12.37 20.78
C PRO A 121 -19.60 12.50 21.49
N ALA A 122 -20.47 13.35 20.96
CA ALA A 122 -21.88 13.39 21.30
C ALA A 122 -22.58 12.10 20.84
N SER A 123 -23.74 11.78 21.42
CA SER A 123 -24.44 10.52 21.14
C SER A 123 -24.83 10.37 19.67
N GLU A 124 -25.10 11.47 18.98
CA GLU A 124 -25.45 11.54 17.56
C GLU A 124 -24.26 11.34 16.61
N GLU A 125 -23.02 11.44 17.11
CA GLU A 125 -21.80 11.25 16.32
C GLU A 125 -21.39 9.78 16.21
N PHE A 126 -22.11 8.87 16.87
CA PHE A 126 -21.89 7.43 16.75
C PHE A 126 -22.52 6.85 15.46
N PRO A 127 -21.91 5.80 14.88
CA PRO A 127 -20.75 5.08 15.40
C PRO A 127 -19.41 5.80 15.17
N VAL A 128 -18.37 5.38 15.91
CA VAL A 128 -16.97 5.80 15.70
C VAL A 128 -16.08 4.58 15.49
N VAL A 129 -14.92 4.77 14.87
CA VAL A 129 -13.91 3.73 14.68
C VAL A 129 -12.75 3.95 15.64
N VAL A 130 -12.43 2.94 16.46
CA VAL A 130 -11.22 2.92 17.29
C VAL A 130 -10.23 1.93 16.70
N LYS A 131 -9.00 2.38 16.40
CA LYS A 131 -7.96 1.54 15.78
C LYS A 131 -6.55 1.89 16.28
N PRO A 132 -5.59 0.95 16.20
CA PRO A 132 -4.20 1.25 16.49
C PRO A 132 -3.66 2.41 15.64
N ARG A 133 -2.89 3.29 16.27
CA ARG A 133 -2.22 4.43 15.63
C ARG A 133 -1.16 3.97 14.63
N ARG A 134 -0.47 2.87 14.94
CA ARG A 134 0.58 2.25 14.13
C ARG A 134 0.26 0.78 13.87
N GLY A 135 0.96 0.18 12.90
CA GLY A 135 0.79 -1.23 12.50
C GLY A 135 -0.01 -1.39 11.22
N GLY A 136 0.02 -2.59 10.63
CA GLY A 136 -0.48 -2.84 9.27
C GLY A 136 -1.97 -2.51 9.06
N ALA A 137 -2.34 -2.31 7.79
CA ALA A 137 -3.64 -1.82 7.31
C ALA A 137 -4.87 -2.66 7.71
N THR A 138 -4.65 -3.85 8.28
CA THR A 138 -5.67 -4.87 8.62
C THR A 138 -5.84 -5.08 10.12
N MET A 139 -5.04 -4.40 10.95
CA MET A 139 -4.94 -4.73 12.37
C MET A 139 -5.85 -3.88 13.25
N GLY A 140 -6.75 -4.55 13.98
CA GLY A 140 -7.25 -4.10 15.28
C GLY A 140 -8.31 -3.00 15.33
N GLY A 141 -8.83 -2.55 14.18
CA GLY A 141 -9.92 -1.57 14.13
C GLY A 141 -11.28 -2.13 14.57
N ARG A 142 -12.04 -1.35 15.33
CA ARG A 142 -13.39 -1.70 15.81
C ARG A 142 -14.35 -0.54 15.62
N VAL A 143 -15.57 -0.85 15.19
CA VAL A 143 -16.67 0.11 15.14
C VAL A 143 -17.39 0.08 16.50
N ILE A 144 -17.51 1.25 17.11
CA ILE A 144 -18.10 1.46 18.43
C ILE A 144 -19.39 2.23 18.23
N TRP A 145 -20.49 1.75 18.80
CA TRP A 145 -21.84 2.23 18.50
C TRP A 145 -22.46 3.12 19.57
N SER A 146 -21.83 3.21 20.74
CA SER A 146 -22.36 3.97 21.87
C SER A 146 -21.25 4.55 22.75
N THR A 147 -21.60 5.58 23.50
CA THR A 147 -20.73 6.17 24.53
C THR A 147 -20.33 5.15 25.59
N GLU A 148 -21.25 4.28 25.99
CA GLU A 148 -21.00 3.21 26.97
C GLU A 148 -19.92 2.23 26.47
N ASP A 149 -20.04 1.77 25.23
CA ASP A 149 -19.04 0.89 24.62
C ASP A 149 -17.67 1.58 24.50
N LEU A 150 -17.66 2.87 24.15
CA LEU A 150 -16.44 3.66 24.05
C LEU A 150 -15.77 3.83 25.42
N ASP A 151 -16.55 4.07 26.47
CA ASP A 151 -16.05 4.24 27.84
C ASP A 151 -15.46 2.97 28.43
N ASN A 152 -15.91 1.80 27.96
CA ASN A 152 -15.34 0.50 28.33
C ASN A 152 -13.98 0.19 27.67
N LEU A 153 -13.53 0.97 26.67
CA LEU A 153 -12.24 0.76 26.03
C LEU A 153 -11.08 1.42 26.81
N PRO A 154 -9.91 0.77 26.89
CA PRO A 154 -8.73 1.38 27.51
C PRO A 154 -8.30 2.61 26.72
N ARG A 155 -8.02 3.71 27.41
CA ARG A 155 -7.42 4.90 26.79
C ARG A 155 -5.94 4.64 26.56
N ASP A 156 -5.50 4.83 25.33
CA ASP A 156 -4.15 4.51 24.90
C ASP A 156 -3.68 5.52 23.84
N PRO A 157 -2.61 6.29 24.09
CA PRO A 157 -2.00 7.19 23.10
C PRO A 157 -1.50 6.49 21.81
N GLN A 158 -1.37 5.16 21.82
CA GLN A 158 -1.08 4.34 20.64
C GLN A 158 -2.34 3.91 19.89
N THR A 159 -3.50 4.46 20.22
CA THR A 159 -4.77 4.25 19.51
C THR A 159 -5.36 5.59 19.08
N ILE A 160 -6.13 5.55 17.99
CA ILE A 160 -6.90 6.69 17.50
C ILE A 160 -8.38 6.35 17.52
N ALA A 161 -9.19 7.37 17.75
CA ALA A 161 -10.62 7.36 17.51
C ALA A 161 -10.93 8.26 16.33
N GLN A 162 -11.78 7.79 15.43
CA GLN A 162 -12.05 8.39 14.14
C GLN A 162 -13.54 8.33 13.84
N GLU A 163 -14.10 9.39 13.25
CA GLU A 163 -15.46 9.41 12.69
C GLU A 163 -15.71 8.18 11.80
N PHE A 164 -16.86 7.52 11.97
CA PHE A 164 -17.26 6.45 11.07
C PHE A 164 -17.88 7.01 9.80
N LEU A 165 -17.25 6.72 8.67
CA LEU A 165 -17.82 7.01 7.36
C LEU A 165 -18.53 5.76 6.83
N SER A 166 -19.75 5.91 6.33
CA SER A 166 -20.59 4.80 5.82
C SER A 166 -20.61 4.67 4.31
N GLY A 167 -19.97 5.58 3.56
CA GLY A 167 -19.95 5.58 2.10
C GLY A 167 -19.05 4.50 1.51
N ALA A 168 -18.97 4.48 0.18
CA ALA A 168 -18.14 3.54 -0.56
C ALA A 168 -16.66 3.68 -0.20
N GLU A 169 -15.97 2.55 -0.08
CA GLU A 169 -14.55 2.48 0.25
C GLU A 169 -13.72 2.29 -1.01
N TYR A 170 -12.60 3.00 -1.10
CA TYR A 170 -11.66 2.94 -2.21
C TYR A 170 -10.24 2.80 -1.70
N SER A 171 -9.39 2.20 -2.52
CA SER A 171 -7.94 2.30 -2.40
C SER A 171 -7.38 2.90 -3.68
N VAL A 172 -6.47 3.86 -3.56
CA VAL A 172 -5.74 4.42 -4.70
C VAL A 172 -4.28 4.06 -4.52
N ASP A 173 -3.76 3.30 -5.47
CA ASP A 173 -2.33 3.09 -5.58
C ASP A 173 -1.70 4.31 -6.23
N VAL A 174 -0.57 4.76 -5.69
CA VAL A 174 0.17 5.91 -6.17
C VAL A 174 1.61 5.50 -6.38
N LEU A 175 2.15 5.83 -7.54
CA LEU A 175 3.56 5.69 -7.85
C LEU A 175 4.18 7.06 -8.13
N THR A 176 5.28 7.35 -7.44
CA THR A 176 6.11 8.54 -7.67
C THR A 176 7.54 8.15 -7.96
N ASN A 177 8.23 8.97 -8.75
CA ASN A 177 9.65 8.77 -9.01
C ASN A 177 10.50 9.19 -7.79
N ARG A 178 11.83 9.02 -7.88
CA ARG A 178 12.78 9.42 -6.82
C ARG A 178 12.77 10.92 -6.48
N HIS A 179 12.29 11.76 -7.38
CA HIS A 179 12.15 13.20 -7.21
C HIS A 179 10.81 13.58 -6.57
N GLY A 180 9.89 12.62 -6.38
CA GLY A 180 8.55 12.83 -5.84
C GLY A 180 7.53 13.27 -6.89
N GLU A 181 7.88 13.17 -8.17
CA GLU A 181 6.95 13.47 -9.27
C GLU A 181 6.03 12.26 -9.49
N LEU A 182 4.74 12.51 -9.68
CA LEU A 182 3.75 11.48 -9.95
C LEU A 182 4.08 10.77 -11.26
N ILE A 183 4.13 9.44 -11.23
CA ILE A 183 4.19 8.59 -12.41
C ILE A 183 2.76 8.18 -12.78
N ASP A 184 2.04 7.53 -11.88
CA ASP A 184 0.70 7.02 -12.16
C ASP A 184 -0.13 6.84 -10.87
N THR A 185 -1.45 6.71 -11.03
CA THR A 185 -2.40 6.34 -9.97
C THR A 185 -3.45 5.35 -10.47
N VAL A 186 -3.75 4.33 -9.65
CA VAL A 186 -4.83 3.38 -9.96
C VAL A 186 -5.83 3.34 -8.81
N ALA A 187 -7.04 3.83 -9.07
CA ALA A 187 -8.14 3.76 -8.12
C ALA A 187 -8.90 2.43 -8.23
N ARG A 188 -9.21 1.84 -7.08
CA ARG A 188 -10.02 0.62 -6.96
C ARG A 188 -11.13 0.82 -5.94
N GLN A 189 -12.35 0.49 -6.33
CA GLN A 189 -13.45 0.39 -5.40
C GLN A 189 -13.36 -0.93 -4.62
N ARG A 190 -13.48 -0.88 -3.29
CA ARG A 190 -13.44 -2.05 -2.41
C ARG A 190 -14.87 -2.52 -2.17
N LEU A 191 -15.34 -3.45 -3.00
CA LEU A 191 -16.73 -3.93 -3.03
C LEU A 191 -17.08 -4.80 -1.82
N ARG A 192 -16.16 -5.66 -1.40
CA ARG A 192 -16.30 -6.47 -0.19
C ARG A 192 -15.03 -6.44 0.61
N VAL A 193 -15.14 -6.11 1.89
CA VAL A 193 -14.02 -6.00 2.83
C VAL A 193 -14.27 -6.96 3.98
N ASN A 194 -13.29 -7.83 4.27
CA ASN A 194 -13.14 -8.50 5.57
C ASN A 194 -12.20 -7.62 6.40
N PRO A 195 -12.26 -7.51 7.73
CA PRO A 195 -11.59 -6.44 8.50
C PRO A 195 -10.24 -5.96 7.93
N GLY A 196 -10.28 -4.82 7.21
CA GLY A 196 -9.14 -4.19 6.53
C GLY A 196 -8.59 -4.84 5.25
N VAL A 197 -8.97 -6.09 4.93
CA VAL A 197 -8.60 -6.84 3.72
C VAL A 197 -9.69 -6.76 2.66
N THR A 198 -9.34 -6.29 1.46
CA THR A 198 -10.24 -6.36 0.30
C THR A 198 -10.42 -7.82 -0.12
N ILE A 199 -11.66 -8.31 -0.14
CA ILE A 199 -12.02 -9.61 -0.73
C ILE A 199 -12.29 -9.45 -2.22
N THR A 200 -13.05 -8.42 -2.60
CA THR A 200 -13.34 -8.11 -4.00
C THR A 200 -13.20 -6.62 -4.24
N CYS A 201 -12.63 -6.27 -5.39
CA CYS A 201 -12.53 -4.89 -5.87
C CYS A 201 -12.80 -4.81 -7.36
N ASP A 202 -13.09 -3.59 -7.80
CA ASP A 202 -13.19 -3.24 -9.21
C ASP A 202 -12.28 -2.05 -9.51
N ILE A 203 -11.68 -2.02 -10.71
CA ILE A 203 -10.93 -0.84 -11.16
C ILE A 203 -11.95 0.26 -11.43
N ALA A 204 -11.72 1.43 -10.85
CA ALA A 204 -12.65 2.53 -10.94
C ALA A 204 -11.98 3.72 -11.64
N GLU A 205 -12.56 4.16 -12.75
CA GLU A 205 -12.24 5.47 -13.33
C GLU A 205 -12.78 6.54 -12.39
N ASN A 206 -11.88 7.23 -11.67
CA ASN A 206 -12.25 8.21 -10.66
C ASN A 206 -11.19 9.31 -10.57
N ASP A 207 -11.30 10.29 -11.46
CA ASP A 207 -10.35 11.41 -11.56
C ASP A 207 -10.26 12.23 -10.28
N ALA A 208 -11.36 12.37 -9.54
CA ALA A 208 -11.37 13.10 -8.27
C ALA A 208 -10.50 12.40 -7.21
N LEU A 209 -10.57 11.07 -7.12
CA LEU A 209 -9.70 10.28 -6.25
C LEU A 209 -8.25 10.28 -6.72
N ALA A 210 -8.00 10.19 -8.02
CA ALA A 210 -6.65 10.27 -8.59
C ALA A 210 -5.98 11.62 -8.26
N GLN A 211 -6.69 12.73 -8.47
CA GLN A 211 -6.22 14.09 -8.14
C GLN A 211 -5.98 14.25 -6.63
N ALA A 212 -6.91 13.76 -5.80
CA ALA A 212 -6.75 13.76 -4.36
C ALA A 212 -5.49 12.99 -3.91
N ALA A 213 -5.31 11.78 -4.44
CA ALA A 213 -4.18 10.94 -4.12
C ALA A 213 -2.85 11.56 -4.55
N SER A 214 -2.80 12.18 -5.74
CA SER A 214 -1.64 12.94 -6.22
C SER A 214 -1.30 14.14 -5.32
N ALA A 215 -2.31 14.91 -4.90
CA ALA A 215 -2.11 16.04 -4.00
C ALA A 215 -1.58 15.60 -2.63
N ILE A 216 -2.11 14.51 -2.07
CA ILE A 216 -1.64 13.93 -0.80
C ILE A 216 -0.22 13.40 -0.95
N ALA A 217 0.09 12.66 -2.01
CA ALA A 217 1.43 12.15 -2.28
C ALA A 217 2.47 13.29 -2.34
N THR A 218 2.11 14.42 -2.97
CA THR A 218 2.95 15.62 -2.98
C THR A 218 3.11 16.20 -1.57
N ALA A 219 2.02 16.35 -0.82
CA ALA A 219 2.03 16.95 0.51
C ALA A 219 2.87 16.16 1.54
N ILE A 220 2.82 14.82 1.47
CA ILE A 220 3.61 13.94 2.36
C ILE A 220 5.05 13.71 1.84
N GLY A 221 5.39 14.27 0.67
CA GLY A 221 6.67 14.08 0.02
C GLY A 221 6.95 12.62 -0.32
N LEU A 222 5.94 11.91 -0.84
CA LEU A 222 6.03 10.50 -1.24
C LEU A 222 7.16 10.31 -2.25
N ARG A 223 7.90 9.21 -2.08
CA ARG A 223 8.89 8.71 -3.05
C ARG A 223 8.72 7.22 -3.18
N GLY A 224 8.53 6.74 -4.40
CA GLY A 224 8.15 5.36 -4.65
C GLY A 224 6.64 5.17 -4.53
N ALA A 225 6.23 4.05 -3.94
CA ALA A 225 4.86 3.57 -4.01
C ALA A 225 4.12 3.74 -2.69
N ALA A 226 2.82 4.03 -2.75
CA ALA A 226 1.93 3.98 -1.60
C ALA A 226 0.50 3.56 -1.98
N ASN A 227 -0.20 2.96 -1.02
CA ASN A 227 -1.64 2.73 -1.07
C ASN A 227 -2.34 3.76 -0.18
N LEU A 228 -3.26 4.54 -0.74
CA LEU A 228 -4.07 5.50 -0.01
C LEU A 228 -5.50 4.97 0.11
N ARG A 229 -6.01 4.84 1.33
CA ARG A 229 -7.37 4.34 1.56
C ARG A 229 -8.33 5.50 1.78
N PHE A 230 -9.44 5.49 1.06
CA PHE A 230 -10.48 6.50 1.13
C PHE A 230 -11.82 5.89 1.48
N ARG A 231 -12.69 6.70 2.07
CA ARG A 231 -14.12 6.42 2.11
C ARG A 231 -14.91 7.69 1.87
N TYR A 232 -16.03 7.56 1.16
CA TYR A 232 -16.92 8.68 0.90
C TYR A 232 -17.74 9.03 2.16
N ASP A 233 -17.92 10.33 2.40
CA ASP A 233 -18.84 10.82 3.42
C ASP A 233 -20.29 10.86 2.91
N GLY A 234 -21.22 11.25 3.79
CA GLY A 234 -22.64 11.37 3.44
C GLY A 234 -22.97 12.43 2.38
N ASN A 235 -22.03 13.34 2.08
CA ASN A 235 -22.16 14.37 1.05
C ASN A 235 -21.53 13.94 -0.29
N GLY A 236 -21.00 12.71 -0.37
CA GLY A 236 -20.33 12.22 -1.58
C GLY A 236 -18.92 12.77 -1.78
N SER A 237 -18.26 13.26 -0.74
CA SER A 237 -16.86 13.69 -0.80
C SER A 237 -15.91 12.60 -0.27
N PRO A 238 -14.78 12.33 -0.95
CA PRO A 238 -13.81 11.35 -0.47
C PRO A 238 -13.06 11.89 0.75
N ARG A 239 -12.84 11.03 1.73
CA ARG A 239 -12.07 11.30 2.93
C ARG A 239 -10.94 10.29 3.07
N LEU A 240 -9.72 10.77 3.31
CA LEU A 240 -8.57 9.90 3.54
C LEU A 240 -8.71 9.17 4.90
N LEU A 241 -8.47 7.86 4.93
CA LEU A 241 -8.53 7.03 6.13
C LEU A 241 -7.15 6.61 6.66
N GLU A 242 -6.20 6.34 5.76
CA GLU A 242 -4.81 5.96 6.03
C GLU A 242 -3.96 6.00 4.76
N VAL A 243 -2.64 5.99 4.94
CA VAL A 243 -1.61 5.93 3.89
C VAL A 243 -0.63 4.82 4.26
N ASN A 244 -0.43 3.86 3.35
CA ASN A 244 0.54 2.79 3.53
C ASN A 244 1.67 2.95 2.50
N ALA A 245 2.90 3.15 2.94
CA ALA A 245 4.04 3.48 2.08
C ALA A 245 4.77 2.24 1.54
N ALA A 246 4.03 1.15 1.32
CA ALA A 246 4.52 -0.14 0.82
C ALA A 246 3.82 -0.52 -0.49
N VAL A 247 4.41 -1.47 -1.22
CA VAL A 247 3.80 -2.07 -2.41
C VAL A 247 2.77 -3.12 -1.97
N GLU A 248 1.48 -2.78 -2.00
CA GLU A 248 0.43 -3.66 -1.46
C GLU A 248 -0.32 -4.49 -2.51
N THR A 249 -0.28 -4.10 -3.79
CA THR A 249 -1.16 -4.70 -4.79
C THR A 249 -0.46 -5.10 -6.08
N ARG A 250 -1.11 -6.00 -6.84
CA ARG A 250 -0.72 -6.33 -8.20
C ARG A 250 -0.68 -5.11 -9.12
N GLU A 251 -1.60 -4.17 -8.97
CA GLU A 251 -1.60 -2.97 -9.82
C GLU A 251 -0.40 -2.09 -9.55
N MET A 252 0.07 -1.98 -8.30
CA MET A 252 1.34 -1.31 -8.00
C MET A 252 2.51 -2.02 -8.68
N TRP A 253 2.54 -3.36 -8.67
CA TRP A 253 3.55 -4.13 -9.39
C TRP A 253 3.45 -3.91 -10.90
N ARG A 254 2.25 -3.82 -11.47
CA ARG A 254 2.04 -3.52 -12.89
C ARG A 254 2.53 -2.13 -13.23
N MET A 255 2.15 -1.10 -12.46
CA MET A 255 2.66 0.27 -12.63
C MET A 255 4.19 0.28 -12.60
N TRP A 256 4.80 -0.44 -11.66
CA TRP A 256 6.25 -0.55 -11.58
C TRP A 256 6.87 -1.28 -12.78
N LEU A 257 6.37 -2.46 -13.11
CA LEU A 257 6.95 -3.30 -14.16
C LEU A 257 6.71 -2.69 -15.55
N ASP A 258 5.56 -2.09 -15.79
CA ASP A 258 5.19 -1.48 -17.06
C ASP A 258 5.90 -0.13 -17.25
N GLU A 259 5.76 0.81 -16.30
CA GLU A 259 6.32 2.16 -16.43
C GLU A 259 7.83 2.24 -16.18
N LEU A 260 8.39 1.43 -15.27
CA LEU A 260 9.83 1.49 -14.96
C LEU A 260 10.65 0.46 -15.75
N LEU A 261 10.06 -0.68 -16.13
CA LEU A 261 10.81 -1.81 -16.68
C LEU A 261 10.31 -2.25 -18.07
N GLY A 262 9.17 -1.74 -18.55
CA GLY A 262 8.58 -2.13 -19.83
C GLY A 262 8.16 -3.60 -19.90
N VAL A 263 7.87 -4.22 -18.75
CA VAL A 263 7.48 -5.63 -18.63
C VAL A 263 5.97 -5.73 -18.42
N GLU A 264 5.28 -6.36 -19.36
CA GLU A 264 3.84 -6.61 -19.27
C GLU A 264 3.58 -7.82 -18.34
N LEU A 265 2.83 -7.60 -17.25
CA LEU A 265 2.39 -8.64 -16.33
C LEU A 265 1.19 -9.40 -16.92
N VAL A 266 1.47 -10.45 -17.71
CA VAL A 266 0.43 -11.38 -18.20
C VAL A 266 -0.04 -12.29 -17.06
N SER A 267 -1.36 -12.38 -16.83
CA SER A 267 -1.90 -13.31 -15.85
C SER A 267 -2.63 -14.50 -16.46
N ALA A 268 -2.71 -15.59 -15.68
CA ALA A 268 -3.55 -16.74 -15.99
C ALA A 268 -5.07 -16.44 -15.98
N ALA A 269 -5.49 -15.23 -15.59
CA ALA A 269 -6.89 -14.79 -15.74
C ALA A 269 -7.17 -14.23 -17.14
N ASP A 270 -6.15 -13.88 -17.92
CA ASP A 270 -6.29 -13.30 -19.27
C ASP A 270 -6.49 -14.37 -20.36
N THR A 271 -6.43 -15.67 -20.01
CA THR A 271 -6.67 -16.78 -20.94
C THR A 271 -8.14 -17.23 -21.00
N GLY A 272 -9.08 -16.42 -20.49
CA GLY A 272 -10.51 -16.71 -20.52
C GLY A 272 -11.21 -16.16 -21.76
N ASP A 273 -11.48 -17.06 -22.70
CA ASP A 273 -12.51 -16.96 -23.75
C ASP A 273 -12.13 -16.27 -25.08
N GLY A 274 -11.20 -16.91 -25.79
CA GLY A 274 -11.11 -16.85 -27.25
C GLY A 274 -11.68 -18.12 -27.88
N GLY A 275 -12.86 -18.56 -27.45
CA GLY A 275 -13.59 -19.67 -28.06
C GLY A 275 -13.92 -19.36 -29.52
N GLU A 276 -13.32 -20.14 -30.42
CA GLU A 276 -13.51 -20.09 -31.86
C GLU A 276 -15.00 -20.09 -32.24
N GLY A 277 -15.50 -18.92 -32.66
CA GLY A 277 -16.69 -18.78 -33.49
C GLY A 277 -16.42 -19.25 -34.91
N GLY A 278 -16.17 -20.56 -35.09
CA GLY A 278 -16.07 -21.20 -36.38
C GLY A 278 -17.45 -21.41 -36.99
N SER A 279 -17.88 -20.46 -37.82
CA SER A 279 -19.05 -20.55 -38.69
C SER A 279 -19.04 -21.85 -39.48
N MET A 280 -20.08 -22.67 -39.25
CA MET A 280 -20.42 -23.83 -40.06
C MET A 280 -21.14 -23.35 -41.33
N ALA A 281 -20.50 -23.51 -42.50
CA ALA A 281 -21.14 -23.38 -43.81
C ALA A 281 -20.60 -24.43 -44.80
N ALA A 282 -21.35 -25.54 -44.85
CA ALA A 282 -21.75 -26.42 -45.97
C ALA A 282 -20.84 -26.82 -47.16
N ALA A 283 -21.13 -28.05 -47.63
CA ALA A 283 -20.82 -28.74 -48.91
C ALA A 283 -19.60 -29.68 -48.82
N GLU A 284 -19.68 -31.00 -49.04
CA GLU A 284 -20.64 -31.94 -49.65
C GLU A 284 -20.75 -33.23 -48.83
#